data_AF-A0A7K2B2S4-F1
#
_entry.id   AF-A0A7K2B2S4-F1
#
_cell.length_a   1.000
_cell.length_b   1.000
_cell.length_c   1.000
_cell.angle_alpha   90.00
_cell.angle_beta   90.00
_cell.angle_gamma   90.00
#
_symmetry.space_group_name_H-M   'P 1'
#
loop_
_entity.id
_entity.type
_entity.pdbx_description
1 polymer ?
#
loop_
_entity_poly.entity_id
_entity_poly.type
_entity_poly.pdbx_seq_one_letter_code
_entity_poly.pdbx_strand_id
1 'polypeptide(L)'
;MPAIRKLLRHAKIETAGGKRKCHRKQDEHKILKGDACLVIRDADGRAKNYCVECALPILDQARDDLNALAAELGLNEPGSVAPSAGSHHVRGSTAAGREP
;
A
#
# COMPACT_ATOMS: atom_id res chain seq x y z
N MET A 1 -30.59 14.46 -0.63
CA MET A 1 -29.74 13.38 -0.07
C MET A 1 -28.43 14.03 0.39
N PRO A 2 -27.94 13.75 1.61
CA PRO A 2 -26.65 14.28 2.03
C PRO A 2 -25.53 13.69 1.17
N ALA A 3 -24.55 14.51 0.79
CA ALA A 3 -23.42 14.06 0.00
C ALA A 3 -22.51 13.13 0.81
N ILE A 4 -22.03 12.05 0.20
CA ILE A 4 -21.06 11.14 0.80
C ILE A 4 -19.75 11.91 1.05
N ARG A 5 -19.19 11.80 2.26
CA ARG A 5 -17.96 12.48 2.65
C ARG A 5 -16.74 11.83 1.98
N LYS A 6 -15.86 12.64 1.40
CA LYS A 6 -14.57 12.18 0.88
C LYS A 6 -13.57 12.03 2.02
N LEU A 7 -13.12 10.80 2.29
CA LEU A 7 -12.15 10.51 3.34
C LEU A 7 -10.74 10.98 2.97
N LEU A 8 -10.25 10.61 1.78
CA LEU A 8 -8.89 10.92 1.30
C LEU A 8 -8.78 12.30 0.62
N ARG A 9 -9.38 13.35 1.21
CA ARG A 9 -9.39 14.70 0.60
C ARG A 9 -7.99 15.33 0.46
N HIS A 10 -7.06 14.89 1.30
CA HIS A 10 -5.72 15.45 1.41
C HIS A 10 -4.69 14.77 0.52
N ALA A 11 -5.01 13.59 -0.03
CA ALA A 11 -4.13 12.80 -0.86
C ALA A 11 -4.52 12.93 -2.33
N LYS A 12 -3.54 13.19 -3.20
CA LYS A 12 -3.73 13.24 -4.66
C LYS A 12 -2.48 12.78 -5.39
N ILE A 13 -2.66 12.26 -6.60
CA ILE A 13 -1.55 12.03 -7.52
C ILE A 13 -1.29 13.32 -8.29
N GLU A 14 -0.03 13.74 -8.33
CA GLU A 14 0.42 14.85 -9.16
C GLU A 14 1.60 14.43 -10.02
N THR A 15 1.72 15.04 -11.20
CA THR A 15 2.93 14.95 -12.00
C THR A 15 3.90 16.04 -11.51
N ALA A 16 5.13 15.66 -11.19
CA ALA A 16 6.11 16.58 -10.68
C ALA A 16 6.54 17.59 -11.78
N GLY A 17 6.22 18.87 -11.58
CA GLY A 17 6.65 19.95 -12.49
C GLY A 17 8.16 20.25 -12.43
N GLY A 18 8.87 19.69 -11.46
CA GLY A 18 10.30 19.88 -11.21
C GLY A 18 10.82 18.85 -10.22
N LYS A 19 12.13 18.91 -9.92
CA LYS A 19 12.76 17.95 -9.00
C LYS A 19 12.24 18.14 -7.57
N ARG A 20 11.72 17.08 -6.96
CA ARG A 20 11.23 17.07 -5.56
C ARG A 20 11.95 16.00 -4.74
N LYS A 21 12.00 16.22 -3.43
CA LYS A 21 12.47 15.22 -2.46
C LYS A 21 11.30 14.32 -2.07
N CYS A 22 11.55 13.01 -2.00
CA CYS A 22 10.61 12.08 -1.39
C CYS A 22 10.63 12.26 0.13
N HIS A 23 9.48 12.50 0.77
CA HIS A 23 9.43 12.80 2.20
C HIS A 23 9.85 11.61 3.07
N ARG A 24 9.58 10.37 2.64
CA ARG A 24 9.93 9.13 3.38
C ARG A 24 11.43 8.82 3.34
N LYS A 25 12.07 9.03 2.18
CA LYS A 25 13.50 8.77 1.96
C LYS A 25 14.13 9.92 1.18
N GLN A 26 14.46 11.00 1.89
CA GLN A 26 14.84 12.28 1.27
C GLN A 26 16.18 12.25 0.54
N ASP A 27 17.12 11.44 1.03
CA ASP A 27 18.49 11.36 0.50
C ASP A 27 18.63 10.29 -0.60
N GLU A 28 17.85 9.20 -0.50
CA GLU A 28 17.88 8.07 -1.42
C GLU A 28 16.97 8.31 -2.63
N HIS A 29 15.73 8.78 -2.42
CA HIS A 29 14.72 8.86 -3.46
C HIS A 29 14.52 10.29 -3.96
N LYS A 30 14.65 10.46 -5.28
CA LYS A 30 14.42 11.73 -5.97
C LYS A 30 13.26 11.57 -6.93
N ILE A 31 12.35 12.52 -6.91
CA ILE A 31 11.24 12.61 -7.87
C ILE A 31 11.69 13.59 -8.94
N LEU A 32 11.82 13.16 -10.19
CA LEU A 32 12.26 14.02 -11.29
C LEU A 32 11.06 14.70 -11.94
N LYS A 33 11.35 15.66 -12.82
CA LYS A 33 10.30 16.34 -13.58
C LYS A 33 9.63 15.33 -14.51
N GLY A 34 8.29 15.30 -14.51
CA GLY A 34 7.50 14.37 -15.30
C GLY A 34 7.12 13.07 -14.56
N ASP A 35 7.74 12.78 -13.41
CA ASP A 35 7.36 11.62 -12.61
C ASP A 35 6.02 11.82 -11.91
N ALA A 36 5.23 10.76 -11.83
CA ALA A 36 4.08 10.70 -10.94
C ALA A 36 4.52 10.63 -9.48
N CYS A 37 3.86 11.38 -8.60
CA CYS A 37 4.10 11.33 -7.17
C CYS A 37 2.79 11.46 -6.38
N LEU A 38 2.76 10.80 -5.23
CA LEU A 38 1.68 10.95 -4.28
C LEU A 38 1.97 12.20 -3.44
N VAL A 39 1.01 13.12 -3.40
CA VAL A 39 1.08 14.33 -2.59
C VAL A 39 0.02 14.27 -1.52
N ILE A 40 0.46 14.31 -0.26
CA ILE A 40 -0.42 14.36 0.91
C ILE A 40 -0.25 15.73 1.56
N ARG A 41 -1.37 16.46 1.77
CA ARG A 41 -1.36 17.78 2.40
C ARG A 41 -1.82 17.69 3.85
N ASP A 42 -0.96 18.04 4.80
CA ASP A 42 -1.31 18.12 6.21
C ASP A 42 -2.32 19.26 6.49
N ALA A 43 -2.84 19.33 7.73
CA ALA A 43 -3.80 20.34 8.16
C ALA A 43 -3.26 21.77 7.99
N ASP A 44 -1.95 21.97 8.20
CA ASP A 44 -1.25 23.24 8.00
C ASP A 44 -1.00 23.58 6.51
N GLY A 45 -1.55 22.79 5.58
CA GLY A 45 -1.40 23.00 4.13
C GLY A 45 -0.04 22.59 3.56
N ARG A 46 0.88 22.09 4.38
CA ARG A 46 2.20 21.60 3.95
C ARG A 46 2.04 20.33 3.11
N ALA A 47 2.69 20.30 1.96
CA ALA A 47 2.64 19.16 1.03
C ALA A 47 3.84 18.22 1.25
N LYS A 48 3.56 16.95 1.52
CA LYS A 48 4.53 15.86 1.54
C LYS A 48 4.44 15.10 0.23
N ASN A 49 5.55 15.03 -0.49
CA ASN A 49 5.64 14.33 -1.77
C ASN A 49 6.26 12.95 -1.56
N TYR A 50 5.70 11.92 -2.17
CA TYR A 50 6.22 10.56 -2.13
C TYR A 50 6.39 10.04 -3.55
N CYS A 51 7.56 9.47 -3.86
CA CYS A 51 7.76 8.77 -5.12
C CYS A 51 6.86 7.53 -5.18
N VAL A 52 6.65 6.98 -6.38
CA VAL A 52 5.79 5.81 -6.60
C VAL A 52 6.15 4.66 -5.65
N GLU A 53 7.44 4.33 -5.54
CA GLU A 53 7.89 3.22 -4.68
C GLU A 53 7.55 3.41 -3.20
N CYS A 54 7.63 4.64 -2.70
CA CYS A 54 7.23 4.96 -1.32
C CYS A 54 5.72 5.11 -1.16
N ALA A 55 5.01 5.48 -2.23
CA ALA A 55 3.57 5.69 -2.23
C ALA A 55 2.79 4.37 -2.19
N LEU A 56 3.26 3.34 -2.90
CA LEU A 56 2.62 2.02 -2.93
C LEU A 56 2.34 1.45 -1.52
N PRO A 57 3.33 1.29 -0.62
CA PRO A 57 3.08 0.77 0.72
C PRO A 57 2.21 1.68 1.59
N ILE A 58 2.17 2.99 1.31
CA ILE A 58 1.27 3.92 2.02
C ILE A 58 -0.19 3.66 1.61
N LEU A 59 -0.42 3.44 0.31
CA LEU A 59 -1.75 3.16 -0.22
C LEU A 59 -2.25 1.77 0.17
N ASP A 60 -1.33 0.80 0.28
CA ASP A 60 -1.64 -0.55 0.73
C ASP A 60 -2.11 -0.55 2.19
N GLN A 61 -1.35 0.08 3.10
CA GLN A 61 -1.78 0.24 4.49
C GLN A 61 -3.13 0.97 4.60
N ALA A 62 -3.34 2.04 3.82
CA ALA A 62 -4.60 2.76 3.82
C ALA A 62 -5.78 1.89 3.32
N ARG A 63 -5.53 0.92 2.43
CA ARG A 63 -6.54 -0.06 2.01
C ARG A 63 -6.88 -1.02 3.13
N ASP A 64 -5.89 -1.54 3.85
CA ASP A 64 -6.11 -2.39 5.02
C ASP A 64 -6.92 -1.66 6.10
N ASP A 65 -6.57 -0.41 6.40
CA ASP A 65 -7.32 0.40 7.37
C ASP A 65 -8.78 0.60 6.94
N LEU A 66 -9.02 0.86 5.65
CA LEU A 66 -10.38 0.98 5.10
C LEU A 66 -11.16 -0.34 5.18
N ASN A 67 -10.50 -1.46 4.91
CA ASN A 67 -11.11 -2.78 5.01
C ASN A 67 -11.48 -3.12 6.46
N ALA A 68 -10.61 -2.78 7.41
CA ALA A 68 -10.88 -2.96 8.84
C ALA A 68 -12.13 -2.16 9.27
N LEU A 69 -12.20 -0.88 8.89
CA LEU A 69 -13.37 -0.03 9.18
C LEU A 69 -14.65 -0.58 8.53
N ALA A 70 -14.56 -1.08 7.30
CA ALA A 70 -15.69 -1.71 6.61
C ALA A 70 -16.16 -2.98 7.32
N ALA A 71 -15.23 -3.81 7.81
CA ALA A 71 -15.52 -5.01 8.57
C ALA A 71 -16.21 -4.69 9.91
N GLU A 72 -15.76 -3.65 10.63
CA GLU A 72 -16.39 -3.19 11.88
C GLU A 72 -17.83 -2.71 11.67
N LEU A 73 -18.14 -2.15 10.50
CA LEU A 73 -19.50 -1.75 10.11
C LEU A 73 -20.33 -2.91 9.53
N GLY A 74 -19.78 -4.12 9.44
CA GLY A 74 -20.47 -5.28 8.87
C GLY A 74 -20.65 -5.21 7.34
N LEU A 75 -19.86 -4.37 6.65
CA LEU A 75 -19.89 -4.26 5.18
C LEU A 75 -19.07 -5.34 4.47
N ASN A 76 -18.34 -6.17 5.24
CA ASN A 76 -17.57 -7.27 4.67
C ASN A 76 -18.49 -8.50 4.44
N GLU A 77 -19.11 -8.56 3.28
CA GLU A 77 -19.69 -9.80 2.76
C GLU A 77 -18.56 -10.85 2.60
N PRO A 78 -18.70 -12.07 3.16
CA PRO A 78 -17.70 -13.13 3.03
C PRO A 78 -17.70 -13.68 1.59
N GLY A 79 -16.98 -13.02 0.67
CA GLY A 79 -17.04 -13.41 -0.74
C GLY A 79 -15.86 -13.06 -1.65
N SER A 80 -14.81 -12.38 -1.19
CA SER A 80 -13.67 -12.08 -2.07
C SER A 80 -12.33 -11.99 -1.33
N VAL A 81 -12.01 -13.01 -0.54
CA VAL A 81 -10.61 -13.39 -0.33
C VAL A 81 -10.28 -14.49 -1.32
N ALA A 82 -9.60 -14.13 -2.42
CA ALA A 82 -8.92 -15.12 -3.23
C ALA A 82 -7.79 -15.74 -2.37
N PRO A 83 -7.70 -17.07 -2.25
CA PRO A 83 -6.59 -17.69 -1.54
C PRO A 83 -5.30 -17.52 -2.36
N SER A 84 -4.34 -16.77 -1.80
CA SER A 84 -2.98 -16.74 -2.31
C SER A 84 -2.31 -18.10 -2.10
N ALA A 85 -2.23 -18.85 -3.20
CA ALA A 85 -1.23 -19.85 -3.57
C ALA A 85 -0.61 -20.71 -2.45
N GLY A 86 -0.97 -22.00 -2.47
CA GLY A 86 -0.36 -23.04 -1.65
C GLY A 86 1.15 -23.17 -1.87
N SER A 87 1.87 -23.30 -0.76
CA SER A 87 3.19 -23.94 -0.74
C SER A 87 2.99 -25.43 -0.48
N HIS A 88 2.91 -26.20 -1.57
CA HIS A 88 3.22 -27.62 -1.56
C HIS A 88 4.71 -27.76 -1.18
N HIS A 89 5.01 -28.20 0.05
CA HIS A 89 6.27 -28.89 0.31
C HIS A 89 6.02 -30.38 0.25
N VAL A 90 6.54 -30.99 -0.81
CA VAL A 90 6.48 -32.42 -1.07
C VAL A 90 7.41 -33.14 -0.09
N ARG A 91 6.94 -34.26 0.45
CA ARG A 91 7.72 -35.17 1.30
C ARG A 91 8.87 -35.76 0.49
N GLY A 92 10.10 -35.51 0.92
CA GLY A 92 11.28 -36.27 0.50
C GLY A 92 11.56 -37.41 1.47
N SER A 93 11.03 -38.59 1.17
CA SER A 93 11.44 -39.86 1.79
C SER A 93 12.90 -40.15 1.46
N THR A 94 13.75 -40.34 2.47
CA THR A 94 15.03 -41.04 2.31
C THR A 94 15.06 -42.25 3.23
N ALA A 95 15.14 -43.42 2.61
CA ALA A 95 15.37 -44.69 3.26
C ALA A 95 16.87 -44.87 3.51
N ALA A 96 17.23 -45.23 4.75
CA ALA A 96 18.48 -45.90 5.12
C ALA A 96 18.15 -46.66 6.42
N GLY A 97 18.11 -47.99 6.45
CA GLY A 97 19.24 -48.90 6.24
C GLY A 97 19.96 -49.07 7.58
N ARG A 98 19.54 -50.01 8.44
CA ARG A 98 19.98 -51.43 8.53
C ARG A 98 20.83 -51.62 9.80
N GLU A 99 20.24 -52.26 10.80
CA GLU A 99 20.87 -52.83 12.00
C GLU A 99 21.73 -54.07 11.63
N PRO A 100 22.70 -54.42 12.48
CA PRO A 100 22.49 -55.58 13.35
C PRO A 100 22.72 -55.32 14.84
#